data_AF-A0A7K1VQG0-F1
#
_entry.id   AF-A0A7K1VQG0-F1
#
_cell.length_a   1.000
_cell.length_b   1.000
_cell.length_c   1.000
_cell.angle_alpha   90.00
_cell.angle_beta   90.00
_cell.angle_gamma   90.00
#
_symmetry.space_group_name_H-M   'P 1'
#
loop_
_entity.id
_entity.type
_entity.pdbx_description
1 polymer ?
#
loop_
_entity_poly.entity_id
_entity_poly.type
_entity_poly.pdbx_seq_one_letter_code
_entity_poly.pdbx_strand_id
1 'polypeptide(L)'
;MTETPARGLREPRDITKRRRLTPRRIALIAGAVLLLVGLALVGLVALQYGSLAQQGFDSVCSASVGGVPPGEGTLVGGSWSWWPLGVTCEWQALDGSTLLERPDWSTTAVAITGAGILLIGLVTLLSAVLLRRAKH
;
A
#
# COMPACT_ATOMS: atom_id res chain seq x y z
N MET A 1 11.65 -77.80 -2.60
CA MET A 1 10.41 -77.08 -2.97
C MET A 1 9.79 -76.52 -1.70
N THR A 2 9.96 -75.22 -1.46
CA THR A 2 9.06 -74.36 -0.67
C THR A 2 9.50 -72.93 -0.94
N GLU A 3 8.88 -72.31 -1.94
CA GLU A 3 8.99 -70.87 -2.20
C GLU A 3 8.27 -70.11 -1.08
N THR A 4 8.92 -69.11 -0.50
CA THR A 4 8.29 -68.15 0.42
C THR A 4 8.36 -66.78 -0.26
N PRO A 5 7.24 -66.15 -0.65
CA PRO A 5 7.31 -64.84 -1.28
C PRO A 5 7.58 -63.77 -0.21
N ALA A 6 8.60 -62.95 -0.47
CA ALA A 6 8.96 -61.81 0.33
C ALA A 6 7.79 -60.82 0.42
N ARG A 7 7.30 -60.58 1.64
CA ARG A 7 6.28 -59.56 1.92
C ARG A 7 6.94 -58.19 1.78
N GLY A 8 6.73 -57.58 0.61
CA GLY A 8 7.28 -56.27 0.26
C GLY A 8 7.01 -55.22 1.33
N LEU A 9 8.09 -54.73 1.94
CA LEU A 9 8.13 -53.47 2.65
C LEU A 9 7.76 -52.38 1.63
N ARG A 10 6.56 -51.81 1.74
CA ARG A 10 6.21 -50.58 1.04
C ARG A 10 7.13 -49.48 1.57
N GLU A 11 8.07 -49.04 0.73
CA GLU A 11 8.79 -47.79 0.95
C GLU A 11 7.81 -46.67 1.29
N PRO A 12 8.08 -45.85 2.32
CA PRO A 12 7.35 -44.61 2.48
C PRO A 12 7.65 -43.75 1.25
N ARG A 13 6.64 -43.53 0.41
CA ARG A 13 6.69 -42.52 -0.65
C ARG A 13 7.09 -41.21 0.01
N ASP A 14 8.33 -40.80 -0.22
CA ASP A 14 8.88 -39.55 0.27
C ASP A 14 8.14 -38.40 -0.47
N ILE A 15 7.06 -37.88 0.15
CA ILE A 15 6.18 -36.83 -0.39
C ILE A 15 6.82 -35.45 -0.20
N THR A 16 8.14 -35.37 -0.29
CA THR A 16 8.90 -34.14 -0.05
C THR A 16 9.73 -33.76 -1.26
N LYS A 17 9.12 -33.80 -2.46
CA LYS A 17 9.61 -33.02 -3.60
C LYS A 17 9.46 -31.53 -3.26
N ARG A 18 10.45 -30.97 -2.54
CA ARG A 18 10.69 -29.52 -2.50
C ARG A 18 10.89 -29.07 -3.94
N ARG A 19 9.80 -28.61 -4.56
CA ARG A 19 9.78 -28.14 -5.94
C ARG A 19 10.66 -26.90 -5.99
N ARG A 20 11.94 -27.08 -6.36
CA ARG A 20 12.89 -25.97 -6.48
C ARG A 20 12.28 -24.92 -7.41
N LEU A 21 11.93 -23.77 -6.85
CA LEU A 21 11.40 -22.65 -7.62
C LEU A 21 12.52 -22.17 -8.55
N THR A 22 12.22 -22.07 -9.84
CA THR A 22 13.16 -21.46 -10.77
C THR A 22 13.31 -19.98 -10.42
N PRO A 23 14.51 -19.37 -10.59
CA PRO A 23 14.73 -17.95 -10.26
C PRO A 23 13.71 -17.03 -10.95
N ARG A 24 13.21 -17.47 -12.11
CA ARG A 24 12.15 -16.81 -12.85
C ARG A 24 10.78 -16.83 -12.17
N ARG A 25 10.38 -17.95 -11.56
CA ARG A 25 9.12 -18.00 -10.78
C ARG A 25 9.22 -17.09 -9.56
N ILE A 26 10.38 -17.03 -8.92
CA ILE A 26 10.63 -16.12 -7.81
C ILE A 26 10.49 -14.66 -8.27
N ALA A 27 11.10 -14.30 -9.41
CA ALA A 27 10.97 -12.94 -9.96
C ALA A 27 9.52 -12.56 -10.29
N LEU A 28 8.72 -13.48 -10.86
CA LEU A 28 7.30 -13.22 -11.12
C LEU A 28 6.50 -13.06 -9.84
N ILE A 29 6.73 -13.92 -8.83
CA ILE A 29 6.05 -13.82 -7.54
C ILE A 29 6.43 -12.52 -6.84
N ALA A 30 7.72 -12.20 -6.78
CA ALA A 30 8.22 -10.97 -6.17
C ALA A 30 7.65 -9.73 -6.87
N GLY A 31 7.67 -9.69 -8.21
CA GLY A 31 7.09 -8.60 -8.99
C GLY A 31 5.58 -8.45 -8.75
N ALA A 32 4.83 -9.56 -8.68
CA ALA A 32 3.40 -9.53 -8.37
C ALA A 32 3.12 -9.04 -6.94
N VAL A 33 3.90 -9.50 -5.96
CA VAL A 33 3.77 -9.06 -4.56
C VAL A 33 4.06 -7.56 -4.45
N LEU A 34 5.15 -7.07 -5.05
CA LEU A 34 5.48 -5.65 -5.06
C LEU A 34 4.37 -4.84 -5.73
N LEU A 35 3.86 -5.29 -6.88
CA LEU A 35 2.78 -4.60 -7.57
C LEU A 35 1.50 -4.52 -6.71
N LEU A 36 1.14 -5.61 -6.03
CA LEU A 36 -0.01 -5.63 -5.12
C LEU A 36 0.19 -4.73 -3.89
N VAL A 37 1.37 -4.75 -3.29
CA VAL A 37 1.70 -3.89 -2.13
C VAL A 37 1.67 -2.42 -2.52
N GLY A 38 2.31 -2.05 -3.64
CA GLY A 38 2.29 -0.69 -4.14
C GLY A 38 0.88 -0.22 -4.49
N LEU A 39 0.07 -1.10 -5.11
CA LEU A 39 -1.33 -0.80 -5.44
C LEU A 39 -2.17 -0.62 -4.16
N ALA A 40 -1.96 -1.45 -3.16
CA ALA A 40 -2.64 -1.33 -1.88
C ALA A 40 -2.29 0.00 -1.19
N LEU A 41 -1.01 0.39 -1.16
CA LEU A 41 -0.58 1.66 -0.57
C LEU A 41 -1.21 2.87 -1.26
N VAL A 42 -1.15 2.93 -2.60
CA VAL A 42 -1.78 4.03 -3.37
C VAL A 42 -3.30 3.99 -3.22
N GLY A 43 -3.89 2.80 -3.24
CA GLY A 43 -5.33 2.58 -3.06
C GLY A 43 -5.81 3.04 -1.68
N LEU A 44 -5.05 2.80 -0.61
CA LEU A 44 -5.36 3.27 0.73
C LEU A 44 -5.41 4.80 0.79
N VAL A 45 -4.48 5.50 0.14
CA VAL A 45 -4.50 6.98 0.07
C VAL A 45 -5.75 7.46 -0.66
N ALA A 46 -6.09 6.87 -1.80
CA ALA A 46 -7.30 7.23 -2.54
C ALA A 46 -8.58 6.95 -1.73
N LEU A 47 -8.63 5.82 -1.04
CA LEU A 47 -9.79 5.41 -0.23
C LEU A 47 -9.96 6.29 1.01
N GLN A 48 -8.85 6.71 1.63
CA GLN A 48 -8.83 7.71 2.69
C GLN A 48 -9.42 9.04 2.20
N TYR A 49 -8.93 9.58 1.08
CA TYR A 49 -9.45 10.83 0.50
C TYR A 49 -10.94 10.73 0.15
N GLY A 50 -11.35 9.62 -0.48
CA GLY A 50 -12.75 9.37 -0.82
C GLY A 50 -13.65 9.32 0.41
N SER A 51 -13.19 8.67 1.48
CA SER A 51 -13.93 8.61 2.76
C SER A 51 -14.03 9.98 3.42
N LEU A 52 -12.93 10.72 3.50
CA LEU A 52 -12.90 12.05 4.13
C LEU A 52 -13.76 13.07 3.36
N ALA A 53 -13.81 12.98 2.03
CA ALA A 53 -14.68 13.83 1.21
C ALA A 53 -16.18 13.64 1.51
N GLN A 54 -16.59 12.45 1.96
CA GLN A 54 -17.98 12.20 2.36
C GLN A 54 -18.31 12.74 3.76
N GLN A 55 -17.30 12.91 4.62
CA GLN A 55 -17.48 13.35 6.01
C GLN A 55 -17.51 14.89 6.16
N GLY A 56 -17.12 15.63 5.12
CA GLY A 56 -17.08 17.09 5.12
C GLY A 56 -15.91 17.67 5.92
N PHE A 57 -15.53 18.93 5.65
CA PHE A 57 -14.33 19.53 6.24
C PHE A 57 -14.40 19.72 7.76
N ASP A 58 -15.58 19.92 8.34
CA ASP A 58 -15.75 20.09 9.79
C ASP A 58 -15.21 18.89 10.58
N SER A 59 -15.54 17.68 10.13
CA SER A 59 -15.10 16.44 10.77
C SER A 59 -13.61 16.16 10.55
N VAL A 60 -13.10 16.44 9.34
CA VAL A 60 -11.71 16.17 8.98
C VAL A 60 -10.76 17.15 9.69
N CYS A 61 -11.13 18.43 9.74
CA CYS A 61 -10.33 19.45 10.40
C CYS A 61 -10.36 19.30 11.94
N SER A 62 -11.49 18.91 12.53
CA SER A 62 -11.56 18.66 13.98
C SER A 62 -10.82 17.40 14.44
N ALA A 63 -10.57 16.44 13.55
CA ALA A 63 -9.76 15.26 13.81
C ALA A 63 -8.24 15.48 13.59
N SER A 64 -7.84 16.62 13.01
CA SER A 64 -6.42 16.94 12.79
C SER A 64 -5.70 17.16 14.12
N VAL A 65 -4.54 16.52 14.29
CA VAL A 65 -3.75 16.59 15.52
C VAL A 65 -2.67 17.64 15.33
N GLY A 66 -2.88 18.87 15.78
CA GLY A 66 -1.82 19.90 15.80
C GLY A 66 -2.24 21.35 15.63
N GLY A 67 -3.42 21.63 15.06
CA GLY A 67 -4.07 22.94 15.06
C GLY A 67 -5.22 23.02 16.06
N VAL A 68 -5.56 24.24 16.48
CA VAL A 68 -6.44 24.57 17.63
C VAL A 68 -7.73 23.71 17.66
N PRO A 69 -7.86 22.74 18.59
CA PRO A 69 -9.10 22.01 18.86
C PRO A 69 -9.80 22.55 20.15
N PRO A 70 -10.97 22.01 20.54
CA PRO A 70 -12.34 22.31 20.13
C PRO A 70 -13.04 23.38 21.02
N GLY A 71 -12.31 24.34 21.59
CA GLY A 71 -12.89 25.33 22.53
C GLY A 71 -12.64 26.81 22.21
N GLU A 72 -11.61 27.12 21.40
CA GLU A 72 -11.07 28.48 21.32
C GLU A 72 -11.03 29.07 19.90
N GLY A 73 -11.56 28.35 18.89
CA GLY A 73 -11.61 28.88 17.53
C GLY A 73 -12.74 28.27 16.69
N THR A 74 -13.21 29.04 15.72
CA THR A 74 -14.22 28.61 14.75
C THR A 74 -13.55 28.24 13.43
N LEU A 75 -13.94 27.10 12.86
CA LEU A 75 -13.49 26.73 11.51
C LEU A 75 -14.07 27.72 10.49
N VAL A 76 -13.20 28.36 9.72
CA VAL A 76 -13.57 29.33 8.67
C VAL A 76 -13.70 28.61 7.33
N GLY A 77 -12.84 27.64 7.07
CA GLY A 77 -12.86 26.88 5.82
C GLY A 77 -11.87 25.72 5.79
N GLY A 78 -12.10 24.80 4.85
CA GLY A 78 -11.21 23.69 4.54
C GLY A 78 -10.97 23.58 3.05
N SER A 79 -9.77 23.18 2.66
CA SER A 79 -9.43 22.94 1.26
C SER A 79 -8.51 21.73 1.09
N TRP A 80 -8.61 21.07 -0.06
CA TRP A 80 -7.73 19.96 -0.41
C TRP A 80 -6.40 20.48 -0.93
N SER A 81 -5.31 19.97 -0.36
CA SER A 81 -3.97 20.19 -0.88
C SER A 81 -3.53 18.96 -1.66
N TRP A 82 -2.98 19.22 -2.86
CA TRP A 82 -2.36 18.19 -3.69
C TRP A 82 -0.86 18.06 -3.43
N TRP A 83 -0.25 19.01 -2.71
CA TRP A 83 1.17 19.00 -2.42
C TRP A 83 1.55 19.88 -1.21
N PRO A 84 1.86 19.28 -0.04
CA PRO A 84 1.68 17.87 0.30
C PRO A 84 0.21 17.45 0.29
N LEU A 85 -0.04 16.16 0.05
CA LEU A 85 -1.36 15.54 0.11
C LEU A 85 -1.95 15.63 1.52
N GLY A 86 -3.00 16.44 1.68
CA GLY A 86 -3.94 16.32 2.78
C GLY A 86 -5.02 17.40 2.71
N VAL A 87 -5.49 17.82 3.88
CA VAL A 87 -6.44 18.94 4.04
C VAL A 87 -5.71 20.12 4.67
N THR A 88 -6.00 21.30 4.17
CA THR A 88 -5.63 22.57 4.80
C THR A 88 -6.86 23.11 5.52
N CYS A 89 -6.70 23.49 6.78
CA CYS A 89 -7.79 23.98 7.63
C CYS A 89 -7.50 25.41 8.08
N GLU A 90 -8.46 26.31 7.91
CA GLU A 90 -8.37 27.70 8.34
C GLU A 90 -9.25 27.90 9.58
N TRP A 91 -8.63 28.33 10.67
CA TRP A 91 -9.26 28.54 11.96
C TRP A 91 -9.19 30.03 12.32
N GLN A 92 -10.27 30.57 12.90
CA GLN A 92 -10.26 31.88 13.52
C GLN A 92 -10.26 31.70 15.04
N ALA A 93 -9.25 32.21 15.72
CA ALA A 93 -9.14 32.17 17.16
C ALA A 93 -10.01 33.26 17.83
N LEU A 94 -10.26 33.10 19.13
CA LEU A 94 -11.05 34.07 19.93
C LEU A 94 -10.48 35.49 19.96
N ASP A 95 -9.18 35.66 19.73
CA ASP A 95 -8.51 36.97 19.62
C ASP A 95 -8.68 37.63 18.23
N GLY A 96 -9.40 36.96 17.32
CA GLY A 96 -9.64 37.40 15.95
C GLY A 96 -8.52 37.07 14.96
N SER A 97 -7.42 36.45 15.42
CA SER A 97 -6.35 35.99 14.54
C SER A 97 -6.77 34.78 13.72
N THR A 98 -6.20 34.63 12.51
CA THR A 98 -6.42 33.46 11.66
C THR A 98 -5.21 32.55 11.67
N LEU A 99 -5.45 31.25 11.85
CA LEU A 99 -4.43 30.22 11.86
C LEU A 99 -4.71 29.24 10.72
N LEU A 100 -3.71 29.08 9.85
CA LEU A 100 -3.77 28.18 8.71
C LEU A 100 -2.98 26.91 9.01
N GLU A 101 -3.69 25.82 9.26
CA GLU A 101 -3.11 24.50 9.46
C GLU A 101 -2.90 23.83 8.10
N ARG A 102 -1.65 23.49 7.79
CA ARG A 102 -1.27 22.84 6.53
C ARG A 102 -1.07 21.34 6.74
N PRO A 103 -1.36 20.52 5.72
CA PRO A 103 -1.16 19.09 5.82
C PRO A 103 0.33 18.75 5.93
N ASP A 104 0.59 17.64 6.62
CA ASP A 104 1.93 17.10 6.76
C ASP A 104 2.37 16.31 5.51
N TRP A 105 3.64 15.87 5.51
CA TRP A 105 4.20 15.08 4.42
C TRP A 105 3.95 13.57 4.54
N SER A 106 3.26 13.10 5.59
CA SER A 106 3.14 11.67 5.88
C SER A 106 2.38 10.92 4.78
N THR A 107 1.19 11.43 4.41
CA THR A 107 0.34 10.86 3.35
C THR A 107 1.04 10.94 2.00
N THR A 108 1.75 12.03 1.74
CA THR A 108 2.54 12.23 0.52
C THR A 108 3.67 11.21 0.42
N ALA A 109 4.39 10.97 1.51
CA ALA A 109 5.48 9.98 1.56
C ALA A 109 4.97 8.55 1.32
N VAL A 110 3.80 8.20 1.89
CA VAL A 110 3.15 6.91 1.65
C VAL A 110 2.75 6.77 0.19
N ALA A 111 2.15 7.80 -0.42
CA ALA A 111 1.75 7.79 -1.83
C ALA A 111 2.97 7.61 -2.76
N ILE A 112 4.05 8.37 -2.54
CA ILE A 112 5.28 8.28 -3.33
C ILE A 112 5.91 6.90 -3.18
N THR A 113 6.00 6.38 -1.96
CA THR A 113 6.58 5.06 -1.69
C THR A 113 5.75 3.95 -2.33
N GLY A 114 4.42 4.02 -2.21
CA GLY A 114 3.50 3.10 -2.86
C GLY A 114 3.65 3.10 -4.39
N ALA A 115 3.71 4.29 -5.00
CA ALA A 115 3.93 4.44 -6.43
C ALA A 115 5.29 3.87 -6.88
N GLY A 116 6.35 4.14 -6.11
CA GLY A 116 7.69 3.59 -6.37
C GLY A 116 7.70 2.06 -6.32
N ILE A 117 7.12 1.46 -5.27
CA ILE A 117 7.01 0.01 -5.12
C ILE A 117 6.20 -0.60 -6.28
N LEU A 118 5.09 0.03 -6.66
CA LEU A 118 4.25 -0.41 -7.76
C LEU A 118 5.02 -0.41 -9.09
N LEU A 119 5.78 0.65 -9.36
CA LEU A 119 6.62 0.74 -10.56
C LEU A 119 7.70 -0.33 -10.59
N ILE A 120 8.38 -0.58 -9.47
CA ILE A 120 9.38 -1.65 -9.37
C ILE A 120 8.74 -3.01 -9.64
N GLY A 121 7.57 -3.30 -9.05
CA GLY A 121 6.82 -4.52 -9.29
C GLY A 121 6.45 -4.70 -10.77
N LEU A 122 5.97 -3.63 -11.40
CA LEU A 122 5.61 -3.61 -12.82
C LEU A 122 6.82 -3.88 -13.73
N VAL A 123 7.92 -3.17 -13.52
CA VAL A 123 9.17 -3.35 -14.30
C VAL A 123 9.71 -4.78 -14.13
N THR A 124 9.65 -5.32 -12.91
CA THR A 124 10.10 -6.69 -12.62
C THR A 124 9.26 -7.72 -13.39
N LEU A 125 7.93 -7.57 -13.38
CA LEU A 125 7.02 -8.43 -14.13
C LEU A 125 7.24 -8.33 -15.64
N LEU A 126 7.32 -7.12 -16.17
CA LEU A 126 7.56 -6.87 -17.59
C LEU A 126 8.88 -7.49 -18.04
N SER A 127 9.96 -7.29 -17.27
CA SER A 127 11.27 -7.88 -17.57
C SER A 127 11.21 -9.41 -17.57
N ALA A 128 10.57 -10.02 -16.58
CA ALA A 128 10.42 -11.48 -16.50
C ALA A 128 9.57 -12.08 -17.64
N VAL A 129 8.62 -11.31 -18.18
CA VAL A 129 7.77 -11.70 -19.33
C VAL A 129 8.48 -11.46 -20.66
N LEU A 130 9.14 -10.33 -20.85
CA LEU A 130 9.84 -10.00 -22.10
C LEU A 130 11.05 -10.92 -22.32
N LEU A 131 11.83 -11.19 -21.26
CA LEU A 131 12.93 -12.16 -21.33
C LEU A 131 12.46 -13.60 -21.61
N ARG A 132 11.17 -13.92 -21.41
CA ARG A 132 10.58 -15.19 -21.87
C ARG A 132 10.47 -15.22 -23.39
N ARG A 133 9.94 -14.14 -23.97
CA ARG A 133 9.65 -14.05 -25.40
C ARG A 133 10.93 -14.06 -26.24
N ALA A 134 12.03 -13.53 -25.71
CA ALA A 134 13.32 -13.53 -26.40
C ALA A 134 14.08 -14.88 -26.37
N LYS A 135 13.65 -15.83 -25.53
CA LYS A 135 14.28 -17.17 -25.42
C LYS A 135 13.51 -18.28 -26.14
N HIS A 136 12.37 -17.96 -26.73
CA HIS A 136 11.57 -18.86 -27.57
C HIS A 136 11.67 -18.39 -29.02
#